data_AF-A0A7C5BY44-F1
#
_entry.id   AF-A0A7C5BY44-F1
#
_cell.length_a   1.000
_cell.length_b   1.000
_cell.length_c   1.000
_cell.angle_alpha   90.00
_cell.angle_beta   90.00
_cell.angle_gamma   90.00
#
_symmetry.space_group_name_H-M   'P 1'
#
loop_
_entity.id
_entity.type
_entity.pdbx_description
1 polymer ?
#
loop_
_entity_poly.entity_id
_entity_poly.type
_entity_poly.pdbx_seq_one_letter_code
_entity_poly.pdbx_strand_id
1 'polypeptide(L)'
;MPEGLAVKSYRCCQGGPSYCRPEGMTLLEVLISVFVLMIALLGLVSVLPLANRAMEEAARADRAQACGTAALHELRTREVLSDLDGRRHPPLSPYSWWDFRLQPILGMPNAVLDASQGYVIDPWLIAQTADRYLDQNNNLTDPNAGRLDRFPWTPLNWTASDTDWYWPQVTLKRVTLAWPDVWTSPTQRLPRSMVQRGTWLRLFRWEDDLSVGPAPDDLARPILLHVTDSGNNPVKPLAEGHFSWLATVSCEDPPDPQTGNLLKLDRPRRYRVSVVVFHKRSLITPLDYDDPAEGPPPETPPERTIVASFLGPSWGGGELRLVVPPERAGYLEEIRPGQWILLTGWDPVWQRGVHRWVRIVGVGDTYSTGSGLVREITVAGPDWNMDPATGWCLRDFTQNPPIFADFNGDNIAMDVQVCLFSGAIAVYTSIVEVW
;
A
#
# COMPACT_ATOMS: atom_id res chain seq x y z
N MET A 1 -12.07 -73.30 -24.18
CA MET A 1 -12.94 -74.29 -23.50
C MET A 1 -12.56 -74.32 -22.03
N PRO A 2 -13.54 -74.47 -21.13
CA PRO A 2 -13.58 -73.71 -19.87
C PRO A 2 -13.37 -74.60 -18.64
N GLU A 3 -12.76 -74.05 -17.58
CA GLU A 3 -12.90 -74.59 -16.23
C GLU A 3 -13.92 -73.75 -15.47
N GLY A 4 -15.11 -74.34 -15.33
CA GLY A 4 -16.23 -73.80 -14.59
C GLY A 4 -15.99 -73.88 -13.09
N LEU A 5 -16.03 -72.72 -12.44
CA LEU A 5 -16.15 -72.61 -11.00
C LEU A 5 -17.56 -73.07 -10.56
N ALA A 6 -17.59 -74.12 -9.76
CA ALA A 6 -18.78 -74.67 -9.15
C ALA A 6 -19.43 -73.65 -8.20
N VAL A 7 -20.61 -73.16 -8.57
CA VAL A 7 -21.49 -72.37 -7.71
C VAL A 7 -22.15 -73.31 -6.72
N LYS A 8 -21.83 -73.12 -5.44
CA LYS A 8 -22.43 -73.85 -4.31
C LYS A 8 -23.89 -73.43 -4.16
N SER A 9 -24.80 -74.32 -4.53
CA SER A 9 -26.24 -74.15 -4.36
C SER A 9 -26.60 -74.21 -2.87
N TYR A 10 -27.17 -73.14 -2.33
CA TYR A 10 -27.93 -73.19 -1.09
C TYR A 10 -29.42 -73.25 -1.42
N ARG A 11 -30.03 -74.44 -1.29
CA ARG A 11 -31.47 -74.61 -1.17
C ARG A 11 -31.80 -75.13 0.22
N CYS A 12 -32.44 -74.28 1.01
CA CYS A 12 -33.60 -74.53 1.87
C CYS A 12 -33.79 -73.24 2.68
N CYS A 13 -34.98 -72.67 2.82
CA CYS A 13 -36.20 -73.36 3.21
C CYS A 13 -37.43 -72.82 2.46
N GLN A 14 -38.24 -73.75 1.95
CA GLN A 14 -39.67 -73.54 1.74
C GLN A 14 -40.35 -73.56 3.11
N GLY A 15 -41.05 -72.49 3.47
CA GLY A 15 -41.80 -72.42 4.73
C GLY A 15 -42.65 -71.15 4.81
N GLY A 16 -43.84 -71.21 4.21
CA GLY A 16 -44.95 -70.26 4.40
C GLY A 16 -44.80 -68.89 3.71
N PRO A 17 -45.88 -68.30 3.16
CA PRO A 17 -45.88 -66.89 2.81
C PRO A 17 -46.00 -66.09 4.10
N SER A 18 -44.90 -65.90 4.81
CA SER A 18 -44.76 -64.70 5.63
C SER A 18 -44.77 -63.55 4.64
N TYR A 19 -45.93 -62.92 4.47
CA TYR A 19 -46.03 -61.59 3.89
C TYR A 19 -45.04 -60.72 4.68
N CYS A 20 -43.83 -60.49 4.14
CA CYS A 20 -43.12 -59.26 4.42
C CYS A 20 -44.07 -58.18 3.93
N ARG A 21 -44.92 -57.67 4.83
CA ARG A 21 -45.62 -56.42 4.59
C ARG A 21 -44.52 -55.46 4.17
N PRO A 22 -44.56 -54.83 2.98
CA PRO A 22 -43.75 -53.65 2.79
C PRO A 22 -44.16 -52.74 3.95
N GLU A 23 -43.24 -52.47 4.87
CA GLU A 23 -43.46 -51.41 5.84
C GLU A 23 -43.71 -50.18 4.99
N GLY A 24 -44.97 -49.75 4.95
CA GLY A 24 -45.35 -48.59 4.16
C GLY A 24 -44.56 -47.43 4.73
N MET A 25 -43.61 -46.89 3.95
CA MET A 25 -42.93 -45.66 4.32
C MET A 25 -44.01 -44.64 4.67
N THR A 26 -43.96 -44.14 5.89
CA THR A 26 -44.97 -43.17 6.32
C THR A 26 -44.73 -41.88 5.53
N LEU A 27 -45.82 -41.24 5.09
CA LEU A 27 -45.73 -39.95 4.37
C LEU A 27 -44.96 -38.90 5.20
N LEU A 28 -45.03 -39.02 6.54
CA LEU A 28 -44.27 -38.21 7.49
C LEU A 28 -42.76 -38.45 7.41
N GLU A 29 -42.29 -39.69 7.25
CA GLU A 29 -40.86 -40.02 7.12
C GLU A 29 -40.27 -39.51 5.80
N VAL A 30 -41.04 -39.59 4.71
CA VAL A 30 -40.67 -39.00 3.42
C VAL A 30 -40.61 -37.48 3.52
N LEU A 31 -41.58 -36.84 4.19
CA LEU A 31 -41.56 -35.39 4.40
C LEU A 31 -40.39 -34.94 5.27
N ILE A 32 -40.07 -35.66 6.34
CA ILE A 32 -38.89 -35.36 7.18
C ILE A 32 -37.61 -35.53 6.36
N SER A 33 -37.50 -36.58 5.54
CA SER A 33 -36.34 -36.80 4.68
C SER A 33 -36.15 -35.67 3.67
N VAL A 34 -37.23 -35.25 3.00
CA VAL A 34 -37.20 -34.11 2.08
C VAL A 34 -36.87 -32.80 2.81
N PHE A 35 -37.40 -32.59 4.02
CA PHE A 35 -37.13 -31.41 4.83
C PHE A 35 -35.66 -31.31 5.24
N VAL A 36 -35.07 -32.41 5.75
CA VAL A 36 -33.65 -32.47 6.10
C VAL A 36 -32.77 -32.27 4.86
N LEU A 37 -33.15 -32.87 3.72
CA LEU A 37 -32.43 -32.71 2.46
C LEU A 37 -32.51 -31.27 1.95
N MET A 38 -33.64 -30.58 2.10
CA MET A 38 -33.78 -29.16 1.77
C MET A 38 -32.89 -28.28 2.66
N ILE A 39 -32.85 -28.52 3.98
CA ILE A 39 -31.96 -27.78 4.89
C ILE A 39 -30.49 -28.03 4.55
N ALA A 40 -30.12 -29.28 4.25
CA ALA A 40 -28.75 -29.63 3.86
C ALA A 40 -28.33 -28.94 2.56
N LEU A 41 -29.21 -28.93 1.54
CA LEU A 41 -28.97 -28.21 0.29
C LEU A 41 -28.88 -26.69 0.51
N LEU A 42 -29.76 -26.12 1.33
CA LEU A 42 -29.72 -24.68 1.66
C LEU A 42 -28.41 -24.32 2.37
N GLY A 43 -27.96 -25.18 3.29
CA GLY A 43 -26.67 -25.06 3.96
C GLY A 43 -25.50 -25.06 2.97
N LEU A 44 -25.46 -26.04 2.06
CA LEU A 44 -24.43 -26.12 1.01
C LEU A 44 -24.42 -24.86 0.12
N VAL A 45 -25.59 -24.38 -0.30
CA VAL A 45 -25.72 -23.17 -1.13
C VAL A 45 -25.20 -21.92 -0.39
N SER A 46 -25.36 -21.84 0.94
CA SER A 46 -24.85 -20.72 1.73
C SER A 46 -23.32 -20.70 1.90
N VAL A 47 -22.66 -21.87 1.81
CA VAL A 47 -21.21 -22.00 1.95
C VAL A 47 -20.47 -21.61 0.66
N LEU A 48 -21.07 -21.80 -0.51
CA LEU A 48 -20.43 -21.52 -1.80
C LEU A 48 -19.94 -20.05 -1.93
N PRO A 49 -20.73 -19.01 -1.61
CA PRO A 49 -20.25 -17.63 -1.66
C PRO A 49 -19.11 -17.34 -0.68
N LEU A 50 -19.15 -17.95 0.52
CA LEU A 50 -18.10 -17.79 1.52
C LEU A 50 -16.79 -18.43 1.05
N ALA A 51 -16.87 -19.62 0.47
CA ALA A 51 -15.72 -20.31 -0.10
C ALA A 51 -15.10 -19.52 -1.25
N ASN A 52 -15.93 -18.99 -2.17
CA ASN A 52 -15.44 -18.15 -3.27
C ASN A 52 -14.73 -16.90 -2.76
N ARG A 53 -15.32 -16.20 -1.77
CA ARG A 53 -14.69 -15.02 -1.17
C ARG A 53 -13.35 -15.36 -0.50
N ALA A 54 -13.30 -16.45 0.27
CA ALA A 54 -12.07 -16.88 0.93
C ALA A 54 -10.98 -17.26 -0.09
N MET A 55 -11.35 -17.91 -1.20
CA MET A 55 -10.43 -18.24 -2.29
C MET A 55 -9.92 -16.97 -2.99
N GLU A 56 -10.78 -15.98 -3.25
CA GLU A 56 -10.38 -14.70 -3.83
C GLU A 56 -9.43 -13.92 -2.92
N GLU A 57 -9.71 -13.88 -1.61
CA GLU A 57 -8.85 -13.23 -0.61
C GLU A 57 -7.48 -13.93 -0.51
N ALA A 58 -7.46 -15.27 -0.53
CA ALA A 58 -6.23 -16.05 -0.53
C ALA A 58 -5.41 -15.82 -1.82
N ALA A 59 -6.05 -15.91 -2.99
CA ALA A 59 -5.38 -15.65 -4.27
C ALA A 59 -4.83 -14.22 -4.34
N ARG A 60 -5.56 -13.23 -3.81
CA ARG A 60 -5.09 -11.85 -3.70
C ARG A 60 -3.87 -11.74 -2.79
N ALA A 61 -3.87 -12.42 -1.64
CA ALA A 61 -2.73 -12.41 -0.72
C ALA A 61 -1.48 -13.06 -1.33
N ASP A 62 -1.64 -14.20 -2.02
CA ASP A 62 -0.53 -14.90 -2.69
C ASP A 62 0.09 -14.04 -3.80
N ARG A 63 -0.74 -13.42 -4.64
CA ARG A 63 -0.31 -12.49 -5.68
C ARG A 63 0.38 -11.26 -5.09
N ALA A 64 -0.14 -10.72 -4.00
CA ALA A 64 0.50 -9.59 -3.31
C ALA A 64 1.89 -9.95 -2.77
N GLN A 65 2.06 -11.18 -2.25
CA GLN A 65 3.34 -11.68 -1.79
C GLN A 65 4.36 -11.88 -2.91
N ALA A 66 3.93 -12.45 -4.03
CA ALA A 66 4.78 -12.58 -5.20
C ALA A 66 5.21 -11.20 -5.72
N CYS A 67 4.28 -10.25 -5.84
CA CYS A 67 4.54 -8.88 -6.26
C CYS A 67 5.54 -8.16 -5.33
N GLY A 68 5.32 -8.21 -4.02
CA GLY A 68 6.19 -7.54 -3.06
C GLY A 68 7.61 -8.11 -3.01
N THR A 69 7.75 -9.42 -3.14
CA THR A 69 9.06 -10.09 -3.20
C THR A 69 9.80 -9.72 -4.49
N ALA A 70 9.10 -9.75 -5.63
CA ALA A 70 9.65 -9.36 -6.92
C ALA A 70 10.10 -7.88 -6.92
N ALA A 71 9.29 -6.99 -6.35
CA ALA A 71 9.62 -5.58 -6.22
C ALA A 71 10.86 -5.32 -5.35
N LEU A 72 10.99 -6.01 -4.20
CA LEU A 72 12.18 -5.89 -3.37
C LEU A 72 13.43 -6.42 -4.09
N HIS A 73 13.28 -7.52 -4.84
CA HIS A 73 14.35 -8.05 -5.68
C HIS A 73 14.74 -7.05 -6.76
N GLU A 74 13.78 -6.42 -7.44
CA GLU A 74 14.01 -5.42 -8.48
C GLU A 74 14.82 -4.22 -7.95
N LEU A 75 14.49 -3.72 -6.75
CA LEU A 75 15.24 -2.64 -6.10
C LEU A 75 16.71 -3.01 -5.83
N ARG A 76 16.96 -4.28 -5.46
CA ARG A 76 18.31 -4.79 -5.21
C ARG A 76 19.08 -5.01 -6.50
N THR A 77 18.48 -5.69 -7.48
CA THR A 77 19.13 -6.01 -8.76
C THR A 77 19.47 -4.77 -9.57
N ARG A 78 18.62 -3.72 -9.49
CA ARG A 78 18.90 -2.45 -10.15
C ARG A 78 19.84 -1.54 -9.38
N GLU A 79 20.32 -1.99 -8.23
CA GLU A 79 21.23 -1.18 -7.41
C GLU A 79 20.61 0.20 -7.08
N VAL A 80 19.27 0.26 -7.00
CA VAL A 80 18.51 1.46 -6.60
C VAL A 80 18.82 1.84 -5.16
N LEU A 81 19.42 0.91 -4.42
CA LEU A 81 19.75 0.97 -3.01
C LEU A 81 21.25 0.70 -2.78
N SER A 82 22.11 0.82 -3.80
CA SER A 82 23.56 0.67 -3.61
C SER A 82 24.21 2.00 -3.30
N ASP A 83 25.20 2.01 -2.42
CA ASP A 83 26.19 3.07 -2.36
C ASP A 83 27.22 2.83 -3.47
N LEU A 84 26.97 3.43 -4.63
CA LEU A 84 27.94 3.40 -5.71
C LEU A 84 29.03 4.44 -5.38
N ASP A 85 30.25 3.94 -5.12
CA ASP A 85 31.54 4.63 -4.94
C ASP A 85 32.07 4.95 -3.53
N GLY A 86 31.40 4.65 -2.40
CA GLY A 86 32.00 4.88 -1.07
C GLY A 86 32.44 6.34 -0.82
N ARG A 87 31.88 7.27 -1.61
CA ARG A 87 32.29 8.67 -1.67
C ARG A 87 31.05 9.55 -1.63
N ARG A 88 30.82 10.15 -0.46
CA ARG A 88 30.02 11.39 -0.25
C ARG A 88 28.61 11.44 -0.86
N HIS A 89 28.06 10.36 -1.39
CA HIS A 89 26.66 10.24 -1.74
C HIS A 89 25.89 9.76 -0.50
N PRO A 90 24.60 10.11 -0.37
CA PRO A 90 23.74 9.42 0.59
C PRO A 90 23.77 7.94 0.22
N PRO A 91 24.02 7.04 1.18
CA PRO A 91 23.85 5.62 0.94
C PRO A 91 22.41 5.41 0.45
N LEU A 92 22.26 4.57 -0.58
CA LEU A 92 21.03 4.35 -1.34
C LEU A 92 20.67 5.39 -2.43
N SER A 93 21.53 6.33 -2.80
CA SER A 93 21.25 7.29 -3.89
C SER A 93 21.68 6.74 -5.27
N PRO A 94 20.77 6.28 -6.15
CA PRO A 94 21.11 6.12 -7.56
C PRO A 94 21.45 7.50 -8.12
N TYR A 95 22.48 7.51 -8.96
CA TYR A 95 23.21 8.64 -9.56
C TYR A 95 22.40 9.82 -10.11
N SER A 96 21.07 9.75 -10.17
CA SER A 96 20.24 10.93 -10.34
C SER A 96 18.81 10.64 -9.89
N TRP A 97 18.45 11.11 -8.70
CA TRP A 97 17.03 11.25 -8.35
C TRP A 97 16.49 12.49 -8.99
N TRP A 98 15.28 12.39 -9.53
CA TRP A 98 14.62 13.51 -10.17
C TRP A 98 13.34 13.82 -9.43
N ASP A 99 13.06 15.12 -9.36
CA ASP A 99 11.81 15.63 -8.86
C ASP A 99 10.72 15.60 -9.95
N PHE A 100 9.53 16.09 -9.59
CA PHE A 100 8.40 16.20 -10.49
C PHE A 100 8.63 17.15 -11.68
N ARG A 101 9.62 18.06 -11.63
CA ARG A 101 9.97 18.98 -12.73
C ARG A 101 10.91 18.33 -13.73
N LEU A 102 11.32 17.09 -13.46
CA LEU A 102 12.42 16.44 -14.15
C LEU A 102 13.66 17.34 -14.04
N GLN A 103 13.98 17.74 -12.81
CA GLN A 103 15.28 18.26 -12.43
C GLN A 103 15.94 17.30 -11.42
N PRO A 104 17.27 17.20 -11.41
CA PRO A 104 17.95 16.40 -10.41
C PRO A 104 17.73 17.03 -9.04
N ILE A 105 17.33 16.22 -8.06
CA ILE A 105 17.11 16.64 -6.67
C ILE A 105 18.40 17.20 -6.06
N LEU A 106 19.54 16.68 -6.54
CA LEU A 106 20.87 17.16 -6.20
C LEU A 106 21.43 17.98 -7.36
N GLY A 107 21.49 19.30 -7.19
CA GLY A 107 21.98 20.22 -8.23
C GLY A 107 23.49 20.15 -8.50
N MET A 108 24.25 19.33 -7.75
CA MET A 108 25.67 19.08 -7.95
C MET A 108 25.99 17.62 -7.61
N PRO A 109 26.99 16.99 -8.27
CA PRO A 109 27.46 15.64 -7.90
C PRO A 109 27.87 15.50 -6.43
N ASN A 110 28.25 16.61 -5.78
CA ASN A 110 28.67 16.64 -4.38
C ASN A 110 27.58 17.10 -3.41
N ALA A 111 26.38 17.43 -3.88
CA ALA A 111 25.26 17.75 -3.00
C ALA A 111 24.77 16.46 -2.36
N VAL A 112 24.54 16.49 -1.05
CA VAL A 112 24.18 15.29 -0.29
C VAL A 112 22.74 15.44 0.14
N LEU A 113 21.87 14.50 -0.25
CA LEU A 113 20.61 14.36 0.49
C LEU A 113 20.98 14.03 1.91
N ASP A 114 20.39 14.76 2.84
CA ASP A 114 20.57 14.46 4.25
C ASP A 114 20.19 12.99 4.46
N ALA A 115 21.18 12.18 4.82
CA ALA A 115 21.05 10.74 4.97
C ALA A 115 20.03 10.36 6.06
N SER A 116 19.53 11.35 6.83
CA SER A 116 18.51 11.20 7.86
C SER A 116 17.11 11.25 7.29
N GLN A 117 16.93 11.88 6.14
CA GLN A 117 15.63 12.10 5.54
C GLN A 117 15.18 10.86 4.77
N GLY A 118 13.96 10.43 5.08
CA GLY A 118 13.32 9.40 4.29
C GLY A 118 12.87 9.92 2.93
N TYR A 119 12.75 9.00 1.98
CA TYR A 119 12.19 9.27 0.66
C TYR A 119 11.29 8.12 0.20
N VAL A 120 10.49 8.36 -0.82
CA VAL A 120 9.64 7.36 -1.46
C VAL A 120 9.97 7.28 -2.95
N ILE A 121 10.12 6.07 -3.45
CA ILE A 121 10.27 5.76 -4.86
C ILE A 121 8.87 5.43 -5.38
N ASP A 122 8.24 6.41 -6.03
CA ASP A 122 6.92 6.29 -6.63
C ASP A 122 6.86 7.10 -7.94
N PRO A 123 7.43 6.57 -9.03
CA PRO A 123 7.53 7.29 -10.28
C PRO A 123 6.21 7.33 -11.03
N TRP A 124 5.18 6.58 -10.60
CA TRP A 124 3.90 6.58 -11.30
C TRP A 124 3.26 7.97 -11.24
N LEU A 125 3.21 8.60 -10.06
CA LEU A 125 2.66 9.95 -9.95
C LEU A 125 3.48 10.96 -10.78
N ILE A 126 4.80 10.91 -10.66
CA ILE A 126 5.73 11.81 -11.38
C ILE A 126 5.60 11.64 -12.90
N ALA A 127 5.51 10.41 -13.40
CA ALA A 127 5.47 10.10 -14.83
C ALA A 127 4.15 10.48 -15.50
N GLN A 128 3.06 10.59 -14.75
CA GLN A 128 1.77 11.04 -15.29
C GLN A 128 1.69 12.57 -15.43
N THR A 129 2.41 13.31 -14.57
CA THR A 129 2.13 14.73 -14.34
C THR A 129 3.25 15.68 -14.74
N ALA A 130 4.51 15.23 -14.79
CA ALA A 130 5.67 16.09 -15.00
C ALA A 130 5.57 16.98 -16.26
N ASP A 131 4.88 16.52 -17.30
CA ASP A 131 4.71 17.26 -18.56
C ASP A 131 3.50 18.20 -18.58
N ARG A 132 2.45 17.91 -17.80
CA ARG A 132 1.18 18.68 -17.85
C ARG A 132 1.25 20.02 -17.13
N TYR A 133 2.15 20.14 -16.17
CA TYR A 133 2.20 21.30 -15.27
C TYR A 133 3.26 22.33 -15.62
N LEU A 134 3.93 22.18 -16.77
CA LEU A 134 4.97 23.08 -17.21
C LEU A 134 4.54 23.77 -18.50
N ASP A 135 4.47 25.10 -18.45
CA ASP A 135 4.28 25.90 -19.67
C ASP A 135 5.51 25.76 -20.61
N GLN A 136 5.42 26.41 -21.78
CA GLN A 136 6.50 26.41 -22.77
C GLN A 136 7.80 27.04 -22.23
N ASN A 137 7.71 27.83 -21.15
CA ASN A 137 8.79 28.52 -20.47
C ASN A 137 9.24 27.82 -19.18
N ASN A 138 8.72 26.62 -18.88
CA ASN A 138 8.98 25.83 -17.68
C ASN A 138 8.48 26.43 -16.36
N ASN A 139 7.49 27.33 -16.41
CA ASN A 139 6.79 27.78 -15.21
C ASN A 139 5.68 26.79 -14.85
N LEU A 140 5.41 26.68 -13.54
CA LEU A 140 4.29 25.89 -13.06
C LEU A 140 2.97 26.54 -13.47
N THR A 141 2.12 25.80 -14.17
CA THR A 141 0.77 26.23 -14.54
C THR A 141 -0.26 26.03 -13.42
N ASP A 142 0.03 25.13 -12.48
CA ASP A 142 -0.78 24.86 -11.29
C ASP A 142 0.08 25.03 -10.02
N PRO A 143 -0.36 25.82 -9.02
CA PRO A 143 0.30 25.93 -7.72
C PRO A 143 0.51 24.56 -7.02
N ASN A 144 -0.47 23.66 -7.08
CA ASN A 144 -0.43 22.35 -6.43
C ASN A 144 0.53 21.36 -7.11
N ALA A 145 0.89 21.60 -8.37
CA ALA A 145 1.90 20.79 -9.07
C ALA A 145 3.25 20.80 -8.35
N GLY A 146 3.58 21.92 -7.70
CA GLY A 146 4.76 22.11 -6.86
C GLY A 146 4.92 21.12 -5.70
N ARG A 147 3.88 20.34 -5.39
CA ARG A 147 3.82 19.43 -4.24
C ARG A 147 3.75 17.96 -4.61
N LEU A 148 3.82 17.63 -5.90
CA LEU A 148 3.82 16.23 -6.38
C LEU A 148 5.08 15.46 -5.98
N ASP A 149 6.14 16.17 -5.60
CA ASP A 149 7.35 15.63 -4.98
C ASP A 149 7.20 15.32 -3.48
N ARG A 150 6.00 15.43 -2.91
CA ARG A 150 5.71 15.10 -1.52
C ARG A 150 4.84 13.85 -1.44
N PHE A 151 5.15 13.00 -0.46
CA PHE A 151 4.36 11.82 -0.12
C PHE A 151 4.20 11.72 1.40
N PRO A 152 2.98 11.63 1.94
CA PRO A 152 1.72 11.80 1.22
C PRO A 152 1.60 13.16 0.53
N TRP A 153 0.70 13.26 -0.45
CA TRP A 153 0.49 14.50 -1.18
C TRP A 153 -0.07 15.63 -0.28
N THR A 154 0.42 16.86 -0.49
CA THR A 154 0.02 18.09 0.21
C THR A 154 -0.40 19.17 -0.80
N PRO A 155 -1.49 19.93 -0.60
CA PRO A 155 -1.80 21.10 -1.45
C PRO A 155 -0.91 22.33 -1.12
N LEU A 156 -0.76 23.28 -2.07
CA LEU A 156 0.12 24.46 -1.96
C LEU A 156 -0.46 25.59 -1.10
N ASN A 157 -1.74 25.94 -1.29
CA ASN A 157 -2.37 27.14 -0.72
C ASN A 157 -2.90 26.94 0.71
N TRP A 158 -2.42 25.91 1.39
CA TRP A 158 -2.89 25.59 2.72
C TRP A 158 -2.03 26.32 3.77
N THR A 159 -2.63 27.28 4.47
CA THR A 159 -1.97 28.12 5.47
C THR A 159 -2.19 27.56 6.87
N ALA A 160 -1.23 27.76 7.77
CA ALA A 160 -1.28 27.33 9.18
C ALA A 160 -2.48 27.88 9.99
N SER A 161 -3.33 28.70 9.39
CA SER A 161 -4.59 29.21 9.95
C SER A 161 -5.76 28.24 9.82
N ASP A 162 -5.62 27.18 9.03
CA ASP A 162 -6.63 26.12 8.89
C ASP A 162 -6.35 25.06 9.97
N THR A 163 -6.40 25.50 11.22
CA THR A 163 -5.83 24.81 12.41
C THR A 163 -6.46 23.48 12.75
N ASP A 164 -7.58 23.14 12.12
CA ASP A 164 -8.49 22.13 12.66
C ASP A 164 -8.28 20.74 12.06
N TRP A 165 -7.48 20.58 10.99
CA TRP A 165 -7.47 19.29 10.29
C TRP A 165 -6.24 18.85 9.47
N TYR A 166 -5.44 19.75 8.88
CA TYR A 166 -4.43 19.36 7.86
C TYR A 166 -3.01 19.86 8.15
N TRP A 167 -2.56 19.76 9.41
CA TRP A 167 -1.28 20.26 9.95
C TRP A 167 -0.05 20.00 9.04
N PRO A 168 1.03 20.85 9.04
CA PRO A 168 2.23 20.65 8.21
C PRO A 168 2.64 19.19 8.17
N GLN A 169 2.31 18.58 7.03
CA GLN A 169 2.45 17.15 6.92
C GLN A 169 3.94 16.83 6.94
N VAL A 170 4.28 15.91 7.84
CA VAL A 170 5.56 15.24 7.74
C VAL A 170 5.46 14.38 6.48
N THR A 171 6.30 14.70 5.51
CA THR A 171 6.25 14.10 4.17
C THR A 171 7.63 13.56 3.78
N LEU A 172 7.62 12.44 3.10
CA LEU A 172 8.73 11.91 2.34
C LEU A 172 8.87 12.68 1.03
N LYS A 173 10.11 12.85 0.59
CA LYS A 173 10.36 13.28 -0.80
C LYS A 173 10.04 12.15 -1.75
N ARG A 174 9.17 12.42 -2.74
CA ARG A 174 8.85 11.50 -3.82
C ARG A 174 9.88 11.65 -4.93
N VAL A 175 10.54 10.56 -5.25
CA VAL A 175 11.64 10.51 -6.22
C VAL A 175 11.32 9.54 -7.34
N THR A 176 11.81 9.85 -8.54
CA THR A 176 11.83 8.91 -9.67
C THR A 176 13.27 8.50 -10.00
N LEU A 177 13.41 7.30 -10.54
CA LEU A 177 14.65 6.82 -11.14
C LEU A 177 14.89 7.53 -12.48
N ALA A 178 16.14 7.60 -12.91
CA ALA A 178 16.51 8.11 -14.22
C ALA A 178 17.70 7.36 -14.79
N TRP A 179 17.85 7.45 -16.11
CA TRP A 179 18.91 6.78 -16.84
C TRP A 179 20.21 7.60 -16.81
N PRO A 180 21.38 6.95 -16.70
CA PRO A 180 22.64 7.58 -16.28
C PRO A 180 23.33 8.52 -17.28
N ASP A 181 22.72 8.90 -18.41
CA ASP A 181 23.43 9.60 -19.50
C ASP A 181 23.64 11.12 -19.27
N VAL A 182 23.59 11.61 -18.03
CA VAL A 182 23.59 13.06 -17.72
C VAL A 182 24.92 13.54 -17.10
N TRP A 183 25.99 12.76 -17.21
CA TRP A 183 27.33 13.11 -16.69
C TRP A 183 27.90 14.42 -17.23
N THR A 184 27.43 14.90 -18.38
CA THR A 184 27.98 16.08 -19.04
C THR A 184 27.34 17.40 -18.57
N SER A 185 26.16 17.37 -17.93
CA SER A 185 25.49 18.56 -17.42
C SER A 185 24.41 18.26 -16.36
N PRO A 186 24.75 18.28 -15.05
CA PRO A 186 23.81 18.03 -13.95
C PRO A 186 22.73 19.10 -13.78
N THR A 187 22.67 20.10 -14.67
CA THR A 187 21.59 21.10 -14.73
C THR A 187 20.60 20.83 -15.85
N GLN A 188 20.88 19.86 -16.73
CA GLN A 188 20.07 19.57 -17.90
C GLN A 188 18.85 18.74 -17.49
N ARG A 189 17.67 19.11 -17.98
CA ARG A 189 16.42 18.39 -17.69
C ARG A 189 16.37 17.08 -18.47
N LEU A 190 15.78 16.00 -17.90
CA LEU A 190 15.55 14.77 -18.66
C LEU A 190 14.68 15.09 -19.89
N PRO A 191 15.03 14.54 -21.07
CA PRO A 191 14.15 14.60 -22.22
C PRO A 191 12.77 14.04 -21.86
N ARG A 192 11.71 14.74 -22.28
CA ARG A 192 10.30 14.32 -22.03
C ARG A 192 10.03 12.88 -22.51
N SER A 193 10.73 12.43 -23.54
CA SER A 193 10.68 11.06 -24.07
C SER A 193 11.24 9.98 -23.13
N MET A 194 12.08 10.33 -22.16
CA MET A 194 12.64 9.39 -21.18
C MET A 194 11.69 9.13 -20.00
N VAL A 195 10.63 9.94 -19.85
CA VAL A 195 9.59 9.79 -18.82
C VAL A 195 8.29 9.32 -19.47
N GLN A 196 8.37 8.30 -20.32
CA GLN A 196 7.17 7.70 -20.90
C GLN A 196 6.43 6.89 -19.84
N ARG A 197 5.16 7.21 -19.64
CA ARG A 197 4.23 6.48 -18.76
C ARG A 197 4.30 4.95 -18.97
N GLY A 198 4.42 4.50 -20.22
CA GLY A 198 4.49 3.07 -20.55
C GLY A 198 5.70 2.36 -19.93
N THR A 199 6.86 3.02 -19.87
CA THR A 199 8.08 2.45 -19.27
C THR A 199 7.93 2.28 -17.77
N TRP A 200 7.36 3.28 -17.09
CA TRP A 200 7.14 3.23 -15.64
C TRP A 200 6.05 2.25 -15.22
N LEU A 201 4.98 2.15 -16.02
CA LEU A 201 3.96 1.12 -15.83
C LEU A 201 4.58 -0.28 -15.87
N ARG A 202 5.51 -0.55 -16.79
CA ARG A 202 6.18 -1.87 -16.85
C ARG A 202 7.05 -2.17 -15.63
N LEU A 203 7.59 -1.15 -14.98
CA LEU A 203 8.52 -1.31 -13.86
C LEU A 203 7.80 -1.42 -12.51
N PHE A 204 6.72 -0.65 -12.31
CA PHE A 204 6.03 -0.54 -11.02
C PHE A 204 4.64 -1.20 -10.99
N ARG A 205 4.15 -1.69 -12.13
CA ARG A 205 3.00 -2.59 -12.22
C ARG A 205 3.50 -4.02 -12.36
N TRP A 206 2.91 -4.93 -11.60
CA TRP A 206 3.31 -6.33 -11.67
C TRP A 206 2.67 -6.97 -12.90
N GLU A 207 3.50 -7.45 -13.83
CA GLU A 207 3.04 -8.08 -15.08
C GLU A 207 2.83 -9.61 -14.96
N ASP A 208 3.22 -10.25 -13.86
CA ASP A 208 2.99 -11.70 -13.66
C ASP A 208 1.57 -12.04 -13.15
N ASP A 209 0.69 -11.04 -13.10
CA ASP A 209 -0.73 -11.20 -12.83
C ASP A 209 -1.46 -11.69 -14.09
N LEU A 210 -1.14 -12.90 -14.52
CA LEU A 210 -1.53 -13.45 -15.81
C LEU A 210 -3.04 -13.69 -15.90
N SER A 211 -3.63 -13.19 -16.98
CA SER A 211 -5.04 -13.42 -17.31
C SER A 211 -5.22 -14.75 -18.03
N VAL A 212 -6.18 -15.53 -17.56
CA VAL A 212 -6.49 -16.86 -18.08
C VAL A 212 -7.89 -16.84 -18.67
N GLY A 213 -7.99 -17.27 -19.93
CA GLY A 213 -9.25 -17.33 -20.66
C GLY A 213 -10.06 -18.57 -20.30
N PRO A 214 -11.37 -18.55 -20.59
CA PRO A 214 -12.21 -19.72 -20.43
C PRO A 214 -11.66 -20.87 -21.28
N ALA A 215 -11.72 -22.08 -20.74
CA ALA A 215 -11.40 -23.27 -21.50
C ALA A 215 -12.40 -23.39 -22.67
N PRO A 216 -11.96 -23.75 -23.88
CA PRO A 216 -12.85 -23.91 -25.03
C PRO A 216 -13.84 -25.08 -24.89
N ASP A 217 -13.62 -25.98 -23.92
CA ASP A 217 -14.47 -27.12 -23.57
C ASP A 217 -14.31 -27.44 -22.06
N ASP A 218 -15.27 -28.10 -21.43
CA ASP A 218 -15.29 -28.43 -19.99
C ASP A 218 -14.15 -29.38 -19.59
N LEU A 219 -13.58 -30.09 -20.56
CA LEU A 219 -12.43 -30.98 -20.38
C LEU A 219 -11.10 -30.33 -20.75
N ALA A 220 -11.13 -29.15 -21.37
CA ALA A 220 -9.93 -28.44 -21.80
C ALA A 220 -9.31 -27.67 -20.63
N ARG A 221 -7.99 -27.50 -20.69
CA ARG A 221 -7.28 -26.66 -19.72
C ARG A 221 -7.57 -25.18 -20.03
N PRO A 222 -7.63 -24.33 -19.00
CA PRO A 222 -7.66 -22.89 -19.18
C PRO A 222 -6.46 -22.41 -20.03
N ILE A 223 -6.70 -21.48 -20.93
CA ILE A 223 -5.68 -20.98 -21.86
C ILE A 223 -5.12 -19.64 -21.38
N LEU A 224 -3.80 -19.47 -21.45
CA LEU A 224 -3.18 -18.18 -21.18
C LEU A 224 -3.55 -17.19 -22.30
N LEU A 225 -4.08 -16.03 -21.94
CA LEU A 225 -4.37 -14.97 -22.91
C LEU A 225 -3.08 -14.22 -23.24
N HIS A 226 -3.02 -13.65 -24.45
CA HIS A 226 -1.84 -12.95 -24.95
C HIS A 226 -2.25 -11.60 -25.55
N VAL A 227 -1.37 -10.61 -25.40
CA VAL A 227 -1.39 -9.41 -26.24
C VAL A 227 -0.88 -9.81 -27.62
N THR A 228 -1.67 -9.51 -28.64
CA THR A 228 -1.31 -9.82 -30.03
C THR A 228 -0.86 -8.58 -30.80
N ASP A 229 -0.02 -8.79 -31.81
CA ASP A 229 0.30 -7.75 -32.79
C ASP A 229 -0.86 -7.54 -33.78
N SER A 230 -0.67 -6.64 -34.75
CA SER A 230 -1.65 -6.40 -35.82
C SER A 230 -1.89 -7.61 -36.73
N GLY A 231 -1.02 -8.62 -36.69
CA GLY A 231 -1.16 -9.89 -37.39
C GLY A 231 -1.77 -11.01 -36.53
N ASN A 232 -2.30 -10.70 -35.34
CA ASN A 232 -2.78 -11.67 -34.36
C ASN A 232 -1.72 -12.64 -33.82
N ASN A 233 -0.43 -12.33 -33.98
CA ASN A 233 0.63 -13.15 -33.40
C ASN A 233 0.78 -12.81 -31.91
N PRO A 234 0.91 -13.81 -31.02
CA PRO A 234 1.12 -13.57 -29.60
C PRO A 234 2.48 -12.91 -29.36
N VAL A 235 2.47 -11.71 -28.78
CA VAL A 235 3.69 -10.93 -28.48
C VAL A 235 4.13 -11.15 -27.05
N LYS A 236 3.19 -11.12 -26.11
CA LYS A 236 3.44 -11.38 -24.68
C LYS A 236 2.19 -11.88 -23.96
N PRO A 237 2.33 -12.60 -22.84
CA PRO A 237 1.20 -12.92 -21.98
C PRO A 237 0.41 -11.66 -21.58
N LEU A 238 -0.91 -11.78 -21.54
CA LEU A 238 -1.79 -10.71 -21.10
C LEU A 238 -1.85 -10.72 -19.58
N ALA A 239 -1.44 -9.62 -18.96
CA ALA A 239 -1.55 -9.39 -17.53
C ALA A 239 -2.81 -8.57 -17.22
N GLU A 240 -3.55 -8.94 -16.16
CA GLU A 240 -4.62 -8.11 -15.59
C GLU A 240 -4.04 -6.80 -15.03
N GLY A 241 -2.84 -6.91 -14.46
CA GLY A 241 -2.07 -5.82 -13.87
C GLY A 241 -2.85 -5.14 -12.74
N HIS A 242 -3.52 -5.89 -11.88
CA HIS A 242 -4.22 -5.30 -10.75
C HIS A 242 -3.27 -4.87 -9.63
N PHE A 243 -2.04 -5.38 -9.63
CA PHE A 243 -1.06 -5.11 -8.59
C PHE A 243 -0.01 -4.08 -9.02
N SER A 244 0.31 -3.19 -8.10
CA SER A 244 1.39 -2.22 -8.26
C SER A 244 2.09 -1.98 -6.95
N TRP A 245 3.26 -1.36 -7.00
CA TRP A 245 4.06 -1.15 -5.80
C TRP A 245 4.76 0.21 -5.80
N LEU A 246 5.11 0.64 -4.59
CA LEU A 246 6.06 1.73 -4.33
C LEU A 246 7.01 1.30 -3.22
N ALA A 247 8.11 2.02 -3.04
CA ALA A 247 9.04 1.75 -1.96
C ALA A 247 9.29 2.99 -1.11
N THR A 248 9.17 2.86 0.20
CA THR A 248 9.54 3.90 1.17
C THR A 248 10.86 3.52 1.82
N VAL A 249 11.72 4.51 2.00
CA VAL A 249 13.04 4.36 2.62
C VAL A 249 13.13 5.33 3.79
N SER A 250 13.48 4.83 4.97
CA SER A 250 13.70 5.64 6.17
C SER A 250 14.99 5.22 6.87
N CYS A 251 15.79 6.20 7.32
CA CYS A 251 16.98 5.92 8.11
C CYS A 251 16.59 5.41 9.51
N GLU A 252 17.19 4.32 9.97
CA GLU A 252 17.00 3.82 11.33
C GLU A 252 17.98 4.46 12.31
N ASP A 253 19.22 4.70 11.87
CA ASP A 253 20.28 5.12 12.78
C ASP A 253 20.20 6.60 13.15
N PRO A 254 20.62 6.97 14.38
CA PRO A 254 20.72 8.35 14.82
C PRO A 254 21.85 9.10 14.09
N PRO A 255 21.69 10.42 13.83
CA PRO A 255 22.78 11.28 13.41
C PRO A 255 23.93 11.29 14.43
N ASP A 256 25.13 11.60 13.95
CA ASP A 256 26.31 11.77 14.80
C ASP A 256 26.01 12.87 15.86
N PRO A 257 26.13 12.57 17.16
CA PRO A 257 25.84 13.52 18.23
C PRO A 257 26.77 14.74 18.24
N GLN A 258 27.96 14.68 17.62
CA GLN A 258 28.89 15.82 17.59
C GLN A 258 28.69 16.73 16.38
N THR A 259 28.33 16.17 15.23
CA THR A 259 28.25 16.93 13.97
C THR A 259 26.83 17.10 13.46
N GLY A 260 25.85 16.43 14.08
CA GLY A 260 24.47 16.35 13.60
C GLY A 260 24.32 15.66 12.25
N ASN A 261 25.41 15.10 11.70
CA ASN A 261 25.47 14.63 10.34
C ASN A 261 25.63 13.11 10.31
N LEU A 262 24.71 12.41 9.65
CA LEU A 262 24.81 10.97 9.44
C LEU A 262 25.98 10.57 8.53
N LEU A 263 26.52 11.50 7.73
CA LEU A 263 27.56 11.23 6.75
C LEU A 263 28.94 10.89 7.33
N LYS A 264 29.16 11.12 8.64
CA LYS A 264 30.47 10.99 9.29
C LYS A 264 30.59 9.80 10.24
N LEU A 265 29.59 8.92 10.28
CA LEU A 265 29.61 7.73 11.12
C LEU A 265 30.60 6.69 10.59
N ASP A 266 31.52 6.21 11.43
CA ASP A 266 32.48 5.13 11.15
C ASP A 266 31.86 3.74 11.34
N ARG A 267 30.61 3.57 10.90
CA ARG A 267 29.82 2.33 11.04
C ARG A 267 28.80 2.22 9.90
N PRO A 268 28.38 1.00 9.52
CA PRO A 268 27.36 0.84 8.50
C PRO A 268 26.04 1.42 8.99
N ARG A 269 25.34 2.09 8.08
CA ARG A 269 24.03 2.71 8.28
C ARG A 269 22.93 1.74 7.92
N ARG A 270 21.94 1.66 8.79
CA ARG A 270 20.74 0.86 8.61
C ARG A 270 19.62 1.72 8.07
N TYR A 271 19.09 1.28 6.95
CA TYR A 271 17.90 1.84 6.32
C TYR A 271 16.80 0.81 6.32
N ARG A 272 15.60 1.25 6.69
CA ARG A 272 14.40 0.46 6.52
C ARG A 272 13.80 0.76 5.16
N VAL A 273 13.73 -0.27 4.34
CA VAL A 273 13.11 -0.24 3.02
C VAL A 273 11.81 -1.01 3.12
N SER A 274 10.69 -0.33 2.91
CA SER A 274 9.36 -0.94 2.92
C SER A 274 8.71 -0.83 1.55
N VAL A 275 8.53 -1.97 0.90
CA VAL A 275 7.81 -2.11 -0.37
C VAL A 275 6.34 -2.31 -0.06
N VAL A 276 5.49 -1.46 -0.62
CA VAL A 276 4.05 -1.46 -0.38
C VAL A 276 3.36 -1.92 -1.65
N VAL A 277 2.54 -2.95 -1.53
CA VAL A 277 1.79 -3.53 -2.65
C VAL A 277 0.34 -3.04 -2.58
N PHE A 278 -0.09 -2.48 -3.70
CA PHE A 278 -1.43 -2.01 -3.91
C PHE A 278 -2.18 -2.93 -4.86
N HIS A 279 -3.44 -3.16 -4.57
CA HIS A 279 -4.38 -3.82 -5.47
C HIS A 279 -5.41 -2.80 -5.97
N LYS A 280 -5.48 -2.64 -7.29
CA LYS A 280 -6.32 -1.64 -7.99
C LYS A 280 -6.08 -0.22 -7.47
N ARG A 281 -4.80 0.15 -7.28
CA ARG A 281 -4.39 1.51 -6.88
C ARG A 281 -5.02 2.54 -7.83
N SER A 282 -5.93 3.37 -7.31
CA SER A 282 -6.43 4.53 -8.04
C SER A 282 -5.36 5.61 -8.05
N LEU A 283 -5.21 6.35 -9.15
CA LEU A 283 -4.16 7.36 -9.33
C LEU A 283 -4.78 8.62 -9.90
N ILE A 284 -5.75 9.14 -9.16
CA ILE A 284 -6.38 10.41 -9.41
C ILE A 284 -5.39 11.49 -8.96
N THR A 285 -5.12 12.43 -9.86
CA THR A 285 -4.22 13.56 -9.65
C THR A 285 -5.01 14.85 -9.44
N PRO A 286 -4.40 15.93 -8.92
CA PRO A 286 -5.10 17.21 -8.77
C PRO A 286 -5.73 17.80 -10.03
N LEU A 287 -5.32 17.36 -11.23
CA LEU A 287 -5.91 17.77 -12.52
C LEU A 287 -7.21 17.04 -12.87
N ASP A 288 -7.50 15.93 -12.21
CA ASP A 288 -8.78 15.24 -12.37
C ASP A 288 -9.88 15.93 -11.52
N TYR A 289 -9.57 17.07 -10.90
CA TYR A 289 -10.51 17.92 -10.18
C TYR A 289 -10.97 19.09 -11.05
N ASP A 290 -12.27 19.33 -11.07
CA ASP A 290 -12.87 20.43 -11.85
C ASP A 290 -12.53 21.82 -11.28
N ASP A 291 -12.10 21.92 -10.01
CA ASP A 291 -11.66 23.17 -9.39
C ASP A 291 -10.34 23.01 -8.60
N PRO A 292 -9.21 23.59 -9.06
CA PRO A 292 -7.93 23.55 -8.36
C PRO A 292 -7.85 24.46 -7.13
N ALA A 293 -8.86 25.33 -6.89
CA ALA A 293 -8.91 26.28 -5.78
C ALA A 293 -9.71 25.79 -4.56
N GLU A 294 -10.57 24.78 -4.69
CA GLU A 294 -11.46 24.31 -3.59
C GLU A 294 -10.82 23.27 -2.65
N GLY A 295 -9.52 22.99 -2.78
CA GLY A 295 -8.89 21.85 -2.09
C GLY A 295 -9.43 20.52 -2.64
N PRO A 296 -8.85 19.37 -2.25
CA PRO A 296 -9.34 18.09 -2.75
C PRO A 296 -10.80 17.93 -2.31
N PRO A 297 -11.77 17.64 -3.20
CA PRO A 297 -13.14 17.28 -2.81
C PRO A 297 -13.17 16.24 -1.69
N PRO A 298 -14.24 16.13 -0.87
CA PRO A 298 -14.42 15.06 0.14
C PRO A 298 -14.11 13.65 -0.37
N GLU A 299 -14.14 13.46 -1.68
CA GLU A 299 -14.01 12.19 -2.39
C GLU A 299 -12.63 11.96 -3.08
N THR A 300 -11.57 12.71 -2.76
CA THR A 300 -10.26 12.60 -3.47
C THR A 300 -9.04 12.92 -2.57
N PRO A 301 -7.77 12.44 -2.74
CA PRO A 301 -7.10 11.46 -3.64
C PRO A 301 -6.81 10.07 -2.95
N PRO A 302 -6.09 9.09 -3.58
CA PRO A 302 -5.74 7.78 -2.98
C PRO A 302 -4.76 7.81 -1.79
N GLU A 303 -4.24 8.99 -1.44
CA GLU A 303 -3.31 9.22 -0.33
C GLU A 303 -3.94 10.31 0.55
N ARG A 304 -4.57 9.92 1.66
CA ARG A 304 -5.28 10.83 2.58
C ARG A 304 -4.50 10.93 3.87
N THR A 305 -4.37 12.11 4.44
CA THR A 305 -3.78 12.24 5.78
C THR A 305 -4.83 12.67 6.78
N ILE A 306 -4.76 12.06 7.95
CA ILE A 306 -5.60 12.34 9.11
C ILE A 306 -4.73 12.40 10.36
N VAL A 307 -5.22 13.05 11.40
CA VAL A 307 -4.60 12.97 12.72
C VAL A 307 -5.22 11.79 13.47
N ALA A 308 -4.39 11.08 14.22
CA ALA A 308 -4.83 10.05 15.15
C ALA A 308 -4.12 10.19 16.48
N SER A 309 -4.78 9.76 17.55
CA SER A 309 -4.19 9.69 18.89
C SER A 309 -4.04 8.23 19.30
N PHE A 310 -2.92 7.88 19.93
CA PHE A 310 -2.80 6.58 20.59
C PHE A 310 -3.64 6.54 21.86
N LEU A 311 -4.42 5.47 22.05
CA LEU A 311 -5.23 5.26 23.27
C LEU A 311 -4.46 4.56 24.39
N GLY A 312 -3.24 4.10 24.09
CA GLY A 312 -2.36 3.43 25.04
C GLY A 312 -1.00 3.14 24.43
N PRO A 313 -0.12 2.42 25.16
CA PRO A 313 1.22 2.13 24.69
C PRO A 313 1.23 1.30 23.39
N SER A 314 2.03 1.72 22.41
CA SER A 314 2.19 1.09 21.11
C SER A 314 3.44 0.20 20.99
N TRP A 315 3.41 -0.99 21.59
CA TRP A 315 4.43 -2.03 21.44
C TRP A 315 3.91 -3.15 20.53
N GLY A 316 4.58 -3.39 19.40
CA GLY A 316 4.16 -4.38 18.40
C GLY A 316 2.86 -4.03 17.66
N GLY A 317 2.36 -2.81 17.84
CA GLY A 317 1.00 -2.41 17.48
C GLY A 317 0.38 -1.57 18.59
N GLY A 318 -0.89 -1.23 18.46
CA GLY A 318 -1.59 -0.40 19.42
C GLY A 318 -3.02 -0.11 19.00
N GLU A 319 -3.69 0.74 19.76
CA GLU A 319 -5.02 1.25 19.45
C GLU A 319 -4.92 2.73 19.09
N LEU A 320 -5.51 3.09 17.96
CA LEU A 320 -5.52 4.44 17.43
C LEU A 320 -6.94 4.94 17.35
N ARG A 321 -7.16 6.15 17.85
CA ARG A 321 -8.37 6.91 17.63
C ARG A 321 -8.16 7.82 16.44
N LEU A 322 -8.87 7.54 15.35
CA LEU A 322 -8.92 8.39 14.18
C LEU A 322 -10.03 9.41 14.39
N VAL A 323 -9.73 10.68 14.20
CA VAL A 323 -10.73 11.76 14.22
C VAL A 323 -10.76 12.33 12.81
N VAL A 324 -11.91 12.68 12.25
CA VAL A 324 -12.07 13.45 10.99
C VAL A 324 -13.22 14.45 11.15
N PRO A 325 -13.23 15.59 10.46
CA PRO A 325 -14.34 16.51 10.52
C PRO A 325 -15.56 15.94 9.75
N PRO A 326 -16.80 16.38 10.06
CA PRO A 326 -18.01 15.80 9.47
C PRO A 326 -18.05 15.86 7.95
N GLU A 327 -17.44 16.88 7.34
CA GLU A 327 -17.37 17.05 5.88
C GLU A 327 -16.50 15.98 5.20
N ARG A 328 -15.72 15.19 5.97
CA ARG A 328 -14.81 14.15 5.49
C ARG A 328 -15.15 12.77 6.04
N ALA A 329 -16.41 12.54 6.44
CA ALA A 329 -16.92 11.26 6.95
C ALA A 329 -16.46 10.04 6.11
N GLY A 330 -16.45 10.18 4.77
CA GLY A 330 -16.03 9.14 3.84
C GLY A 330 -14.60 8.62 4.03
N TYR A 331 -13.71 9.36 4.70
CA TYR A 331 -12.35 8.91 4.99
C TYR A 331 -12.34 7.72 5.94
N LEU A 332 -13.26 7.72 6.91
CA LEU A 332 -13.38 6.63 7.88
C LEU A 332 -14.13 5.44 7.28
N GLU A 333 -15.02 5.66 6.31
CA GLU A 333 -15.84 4.61 5.69
C GLU A 333 -15.05 3.63 4.83
N GLU A 334 -13.89 4.00 4.31
CA GLU A 334 -13.05 3.14 3.46
C GLU A 334 -12.11 2.22 4.24
N ILE A 335 -11.97 2.45 5.53
CA ILE A 335 -11.04 1.71 6.39
C ILE A 335 -11.57 0.29 6.59
N ARG A 336 -10.75 -0.71 6.27
CA ARG A 336 -11.07 -2.13 6.41
C ARG A 336 -9.97 -2.87 7.17
N PRO A 337 -10.32 -3.91 7.94
CA PRO A 337 -9.33 -4.85 8.47
C PRO A 337 -8.46 -5.42 7.35
N GLY A 338 -7.18 -5.66 7.64
CA GLY A 338 -6.21 -6.21 6.71
C GLY A 338 -5.52 -5.20 5.80
N GLN A 339 -6.03 -3.97 5.70
CA GLN A 339 -5.36 -2.88 4.96
C GLN A 339 -4.14 -2.34 5.70
N TRP A 340 -3.26 -1.69 4.96
CA TRP A 340 -2.06 -1.03 5.49
C TRP A 340 -2.19 0.48 5.45
N ILE A 341 -1.72 1.11 6.52
CA ILE A 341 -1.65 2.56 6.68
C ILE A 341 -0.22 2.97 7.05
N LEU A 342 0.13 4.23 6.78
CA LEU A 342 1.43 4.78 7.15
C LEU A 342 1.27 5.70 8.35
N LEU A 343 1.90 5.32 9.47
CA LEU A 343 2.11 6.23 10.59
C LEU A 343 3.28 7.13 10.30
N THR A 344 3.09 8.41 10.55
CA THR A 344 4.08 9.43 10.35
C THR A 344 4.13 10.37 11.56
N GLY A 345 5.33 10.70 12.00
CA GLY A 345 5.53 11.73 13.01
C GLY A 345 6.94 12.27 13.01
N TRP A 346 7.30 13.02 14.05
CA TRP A 346 8.53 13.79 14.09
C TRP A 346 9.43 13.35 15.24
N ASP A 347 10.69 13.02 14.93
CA ASP A 347 11.70 12.76 15.94
C ASP A 347 12.30 14.09 16.43
N PRO A 348 12.08 14.47 17.71
CA PRO A 348 12.59 15.73 18.24
C PRO A 348 14.08 15.71 18.49
N VAL A 349 14.66 14.53 18.74
CA VAL A 349 16.07 14.38 19.11
C VAL A 349 16.91 14.59 17.85
N TRP A 350 16.44 14.05 16.74
CA TRP A 350 17.19 14.03 15.48
C TRP A 350 16.63 14.96 14.41
N GLN A 351 15.53 15.67 14.70
CA GLN A 351 14.89 16.63 13.80
C GLN A 351 14.57 16.02 12.43
N ARG A 352 13.95 14.84 12.42
CA ARG A 352 13.60 14.09 11.21
C ARG A 352 12.18 13.54 11.23
N GLY A 353 11.62 13.33 10.04
CA GLY A 353 10.37 12.58 9.87
C GLY A 353 10.58 11.08 10.11
N VAL A 354 9.69 10.48 10.89
CA VAL A 354 9.65 9.02 11.12
C VAL A 354 8.41 8.46 10.43
N HIS A 355 8.61 7.40 9.65
CA HIS A 355 7.58 6.80 8.80
C HIS A 355 7.55 5.29 9.03
N ARG A 356 6.38 4.75 9.43
CA ARG A 356 6.19 3.33 9.74
C ARG A 356 4.88 2.80 9.17
N TRP A 357 4.98 1.72 8.41
CA TRP A 357 3.80 1.01 7.93
C TRP A 357 3.27 0.10 9.03
N VAL A 358 1.96 0.19 9.27
CA VAL A 358 1.24 -0.67 10.22
C VAL A 358 0.02 -1.29 9.53
N ARG A 359 -0.33 -2.49 9.96
CA ARG A 359 -1.49 -3.22 9.44
C ARG A 359 -2.68 -3.02 10.35
N ILE A 360 -3.84 -2.74 9.78
CA ILE A 360 -5.10 -2.69 10.51
C ILE A 360 -5.54 -4.12 10.82
N VAL A 361 -5.70 -4.42 12.10
CA VAL A 361 -6.16 -5.74 12.59
C VAL A 361 -7.65 -5.69 12.91
N GLY A 362 -8.07 -4.63 13.61
CA GLY A 362 -9.43 -4.43 14.07
C GLY A 362 -9.92 -3.03 13.70
N VAL A 363 -11.21 -2.90 13.46
CA VAL A 363 -11.86 -1.64 13.14
C VAL A 363 -13.15 -1.56 13.94
N GLY A 364 -13.29 -0.51 14.75
CA GLY A 364 -14.51 -0.23 15.51
C GLY A 364 -15.57 0.50 14.69
N ASP A 365 -16.67 0.83 15.36
CA ASP A 365 -17.76 1.62 14.78
C ASP A 365 -17.39 3.11 14.72
N THR A 366 -17.95 3.80 13.75
CA THR A 366 -17.82 5.26 13.63
C THR A 366 -18.88 5.93 14.51
N TYR A 367 -18.48 6.89 15.34
CA TYR A 367 -19.38 7.67 16.18
C TYR A 367 -19.02 9.16 16.13
N SER A 368 -19.97 10.04 16.41
CA SER A 368 -19.73 11.49 16.42
C SER A 368 -19.34 11.97 17.81
N THR A 369 -18.33 12.83 17.86
CA THR A 369 -18.03 13.72 18.99
C THR A 369 -18.41 15.15 18.60
N GLY A 370 -18.56 16.04 19.58
CA GLY A 370 -18.84 17.47 19.29
C GLY A 370 -17.77 18.17 18.44
N SER A 371 -16.62 17.53 18.23
CA SER A 371 -15.46 18.01 17.46
C SER A 371 -15.24 17.28 16.12
N GLY A 372 -16.01 16.24 15.80
CA GLY A 372 -15.83 15.48 14.56
C GLY A 372 -16.47 14.09 14.57
N LEU A 373 -16.15 13.30 13.55
CA LEU A 373 -16.41 11.86 13.49
C LEU A 373 -15.17 11.11 13.93
N VAL A 374 -15.38 10.11 14.76
CA VAL A 374 -14.33 9.33 15.39
C VAL A 374 -14.50 7.87 15.02
N ARG A 375 -13.39 7.19 14.77
CA ARG A 375 -13.33 5.74 14.60
C ARG A 375 -12.07 5.19 15.24
N GLU A 376 -12.25 4.19 16.08
CA GLU A 376 -11.13 3.52 16.75
C GLU A 376 -10.69 2.30 15.93
N ILE A 377 -9.37 2.12 15.79
CA ILE A 377 -8.77 1.01 15.06
C ILE A 377 -7.68 0.36 15.91
N THR A 378 -7.54 -0.95 15.75
CA THR A 378 -6.42 -1.71 16.31
C THR A 378 -5.42 -2.01 15.22
N VAL A 379 -4.15 -1.67 15.44
CA VAL A 379 -3.08 -1.85 14.48
C VAL A 379 -2.00 -2.80 15.01
N ALA A 380 -1.34 -3.51 14.10
CA ALA A 380 -0.17 -4.32 14.37
C ALA A 380 1.00 -3.84 13.50
N GLY A 381 2.20 -3.79 14.05
CA GLY A 381 3.35 -3.25 13.32
C GLY A 381 4.60 -3.07 14.19
N PRO A 382 5.59 -2.32 13.69
CA PRO A 382 6.78 -1.98 14.46
C PRO A 382 6.43 -1.10 15.67
N ASP A 383 7.31 -1.13 16.68
CA ASP A 383 7.19 -0.27 17.85
C ASP A 383 7.22 1.22 17.47
N TRP A 384 6.45 2.00 18.23
CA TRP A 384 6.40 3.45 18.09
C TRP A 384 6.89 4.12 19.38
N ASN A 385 7.89 5.00 19.27
CA ASN A 385 8.35 5.74 20.43
C ASN A 385 7.32 6.81 20.82
N MET A 386 6.66 6.65 21.97
CA MET A 386 5.70 7.63 22.53
C MET A 386 6.24 8.32 23.78
N ASP A 387 7.55 8.27 24.02
CA ASP A 387 8.16 8.94 25.17
C ASP A 387 7.84 10.45 25.16
N PRO A 388 7.35 11.06 26.26
CA PRO A 388 6.99 12.47 26.27
C PRO A 388 8.14 13.46 26.04
N ALA A 389 9.40 13.02 26.05
CA ALA A 389 10.56 13.86 25.75
C ALA A 389 11.20 13.51 24.39
N THR A 390 11.17 12.24 23.99
CA THR A 390 11.85 11.73 22.78
C THR A 390 10.92 11.11 21.73
N GLY A 391 9.63 11.08 22.01
CA GLY A 391 8.61 10.41 21.22
C GLY A 391 8.43 11.00 19.83
N TRP A 392 8.10 10.13 18.89
CA TRP A 392 7.92 10.41 17.47
C TRP A 392 6.56 11.03 17.15
N CYS A 393 5.90 11.64 18.13
CA CYS A 393 4.59 12.26 17.98
C CYS A 393 4.67 13.56 17.16
N LEU A 394 3.53 14.10 16.76
CA LEU A 394 3.45 15.38 16.06
C LEU A 394 3.94 16.53 16.93
N ARG A 395 4.35 17.61 16.26
CA ARG A 395 4.83 18.85 16.89
C ARG A 395 3.99 20.03 16.40
N ASP A 396 3.64 20.89 17.34
CA ASP A 396 3.11 22.21 17.03
C ASP A 396 4.29 23.17 16.74
N PHE A 397 4.52 23.45 15.47
CA PHE A 397 5.57 24.35 15.00
C PHE A 397 5.17 25.84 15.05
N THR A 398 3.94 26.17 15.43
CA THR A 398 3.53 27.58 15.61
C THR A 398 4.08 28.18 16.90
N GLN A 399 4.51 27.33 17.83
CA GLN A 399 5.12 27.72 19.10
C GLN A 399 6.66 27.63 19.02
N ASN A 400 7.34 28.52 19.74
CA ASN A 400 8.80 28.53 19.81
C ASN A 400 9.26 28.48 21.29
N PRO A 401 9.85 27.36 21.76
CA PRO A 401 10.19 26.16 21.00
C PRO A 401 8.95 25.33 20.58
N PRO A 402 9.04 24.49 19.53
CA PRO A 402 7.95 23.62 19.13
C PRO A 402 7.57 22.67 20.26
N ILE A 403 6.29 22.68 20.65
CA ILE A 403 5.76 21.79 21.68
C ILE A 403 5.18 20.53 21.04
N PHE A 404 4.94 19.51 21.85
CA PHE A 404 4.15 18.37 21.39
C PHE A 404 2.74 18.82 21.06
N ALA A 405 2.23 18.33 19.94
CA ALA A 405 0.84 18.56 19.61
C ALA A 405 -0.05 17.68 20.50
N ASP A 406 -1.11 18.28 21.00
CA ASP A 406 -2.21 17.67 21.75
C ASP A 406 -3.51 18.15 21.10
N PHE A 407 -3.87 17.51 20.00
CA PHE A 407 -5.01 17.83 19.16
C PHE A 407 -6.33 17.35 19.74
N ASN A 408 -6.30 16.30 20.56
CA ASN A 408 -7.51 15.80 21.20
C ASN A 408 -7.80 16.52 22.54
N GLY A 409 -6.87 17.35 23.03
CA GLY A 409 -7.00 18.19 24.20
C GLY A 409 -6.96 17.41 25.53
N ASP A 410 -6.41 16.19 25.52
CA ASP A 410 -6.36 15.31 26.69
C ASP A 410 -5.12 15.57 27.57
N ASN A 411 -4.28 16.55 27.22
CA ASN A 411 -2.97 16.87 27.81
C ASN A 411 -1.95 15.74 27.66
N ILE A 412 -2.15 14.83 26.71
CA ILE A 412 -1.25 13.74 26.37
C ILE A 412 -0.78 13.94 24.93
N ALA A 413 0.51 14.23 24.82
CA ALA A 413 1.28 14.47 23.61
C ALA A 413 1.48 13.23 22.70
N MET A 414 0.42 12.46 22.42
CA MET A 414 0.48 11.16 21.73
C MET A 414 -0.13 11.15 20.32
N ASP A 415 -0.24 12.32 19.70
CA ASP A 415 -0.81 12.42 18.35
C ASP A 415 0.19 12.09 17.25
N VAL A 416 -0.32 11.46 16.20
CA VAL A 416 0.43 10.98 15.04
C VAL A 416 -0.33 11.33 13.76
N GLN A 417 0.40 11.56 12.67
CA GLN A 417 -0.21 11.67 11.35
C GLN A 417 -0.39 10.26 10.77
N VAL A 418 -1.61 9.92 10.39
CA VAL A 418 -1.93 8.67 9.71
C VAL A 418 -2.22 8.95 8.26
N CYS A 419 -1.58 8.19 7.39
CA CYS A 419 -1.80 8.26 5.96
C CYS A 419 -2.60 7.03 5.55
N LEU A 420 -3.82 7.26 5.07
CA LEU A 420 -4.71 6.25 4.54
C LEU A 420 -4.48 6.11 3.05
N PHE A 421 -4.48 4.87 2.59
CA PHE A 421 -4.30 4.57 1.19
C PHE A 421 -5.36 3.64 0.64
N SER A 422 -5.87 3.96 -0.54
CA SER A 422 -6.79 3.07 -1.24
C SER A 422 -6.03 1.88 -1.83
N GLY A 423 -6.42 0.68 -1.41
CA GLY A 423 -5.92 -0.57 -1.99
C GLY A 423 -4.56 -1.05 -1.50
N ALA A 424 -3.97 -0.45 -0.45
CA ALA A 424 -2.75 -0.98 0.17
C ALA A 424 -3.03 -2.28 0.95
N ILE A 425 -2.54 -3.41 0.43
CA ILE A 425 -2.91 -4.76 0.93
C ILE A 425 -1.74 -5.54 1.52
N ALA A 426 -0.49 -5.21 1.19
CA ALA A 426 0.68 -5.87 1.74
C ALA A 426 1.87 -4.92 1.84
N VAL A 427 2.71 -5.11 2.86
CA VAL A 427 3.97 -4.39 3.02
C VAL A 427 5.08 -5.37 3.35
N TYR A 428 6.20 -5.25 2.64
CA TYR A 428 7.39 -6.05 2.81
C TYR A 428 8.53 -5.13 3.24
N THR A 429 9.01 -5.33 4.45
CA THR A 429 10.06 -4.50 5.04
C THR A 429 11.36 -5.28 5.17
N SER A 430 12.45 -4.69 4.69
CA SER A 430 13.82 -5.17 4.90
C SER A 430 14.65 -4.06 5.52
N ILE A 431 15.53 -4.42 6.46
CA ILE A 431 16.62 -3.54 6.87
C ILE A 431 17.78 -3.80 5.93
N VAL A 432 18.38 -2.72 5.40
CA VAL A 432 19.54 -2.74 4.52
C VAL A 432 20.65 -1.98 5.21
N GLU A 433 21.82 -2.61 5.32
CA GLU A 433 23.03 -1.98 5.83
C GLU A 433 23.86 -1.45 4.67
N VAL A 434 24.33 -0.21 4.80
CA VAL A 434 25.13 0.47 3.78
C VAL A 434 26.31 1.15 4.47
N TRP A 435 27.52 0.99 3.94
CA TRP A 435 28.75 1.50 4.54
C TRP A 435 28.99 2.97 4.26
#